data_AF-A0A1I2ZBP6-F1
#
_entry.id   AF-A0A1I2ZBP6-F1
#
_cell.length_a   1.000
_cell.length_b   1.000
_cell.length_c   1.000
_cell.angle_alpha   90.00
_cell.angle_beta   90.00
_cell.angle_gamma   90.00
#
_symmetry.space_group_name_H-M   'P 1'
#
loop_
_entity.id
_entity.type
_entity.pdbx_description
1 polymer ?
#
loop_
_entity_poly.entity_id
_entity_poly.type
_entity_poly.pdbx_seq_one_letter_code
_entity_poly.pdbx_strand_id
1 'polypeptide(L)' 'MPILFDSYEAASDWYSTSDYKEMEWYDGFEEEQFIEFAYANGEHYDGEDSLIAAFLREQGEEPEDYGF' A
#
# COMPACT_ATOMS: atom_id res chain seq x y z
N MET A 1 0.07 18.73 -0.28
CA MET A 1 1.17 17.75 -0.31
C MET A 1 1.18 17.14 -1.71
N PRO A 2 2.31 16.64 -2.24
CA PRO A 2 2.25 15.88 -3.49
C PRO A 2 1.33 14.68 -3.27
N ILE A 3 0.40 14.47 -4.20
CA ILE A 3 -0.47 13.29 -4.20
C ILE A 3 0.39 12.12 -4.67
N LEU A 4 0.45 11.02 -3.90
CA LEU A 4 1.20 9.82 -4.29
C LEU A 4 0.61 9.18 -5.56
N PHE A 5 -0.72 9.09 -5.65
CA PHE A 5 -1.43 8.53 -6.81
C PHE A 5 -2.59 9.43 -7.23
N ASP A 6 -2.56 9.91 -8.47
CA ASP A 6 -3.59 10.81 -9.02
C ASP A 6 -4.80 10.07 -9.62
N SER A 7 -4.74 8.73 -9.67
CA SER A 7 -5.79 7.86 -10.17
C SER A 7 -5.64 6.43 -9.63
N TYR A 8 -6.72 5.64 -9.69
CA TYR A 8 -6.68 4.21 -9.39
C TYR A 8 -5.71 3.47 -10.33
N GLU A 9 -5.69 3.85 -11.61
CA GLU A 9 -4.76 3.29 -12.61
C GLU A 9 -3.30 3.57 -12.22
N ALA A 10 -2.98 4.78 -11.75
CA ALA A 10 -1.64 5.10 -11.26
C ALA A 10 -1.25 4.28 -10.02
N ALA A 11 -2.16 4.08 -9.06
CA ALA A 11 -1.92 3.23 -7.89
C ALA A 11 -1.71 1.75 -8.29
N SER A 12 -2.52 1.26 -9.23
CA SER A 12 -2.42 -0.11 -9.76
C SER A 12 -1.11 -0.35 -10.51
N ASP A 13 -0.73 0.58 -11.39
CA ASP A 13 0.52 0.52 -12.17
C ASP A 13 1.74 0.60 -11.25
N TRP A 14 1.68 1.48 -10.25
CA TRP A 14 2.69 1.57 -9.21
C TRP A 14 2.85 0.24 -8.47
N TYR A 15 1.77 -0.31 -7.90
CA TYR A 15 1.86 -1.57 -7.17
C TYR A 15 2.42 -2.69 -8.04
N SER A 16 1.95 -2.78 -9.29
CA SER A 16 2.38 -3.79 -10.27
C SER A 16 3.88 -3.76 -10.59
N THR A 17 4.52 -2.60 -10.40
CA THR A 17 5.95 -2.35 -10.66
C THR A 17 6.79 -2.16 -9.40
N SER A 18 6.15 -2.17 -8.22
CA SER A 18 6.80 -2.00 -6.93
C SER A 18 7.38 -3.32 -6.39
N ASP A 19 8.37 -3.20 -5.50
CA ASP A 19 8.93 -4.36 -4.79
C ASP A 19 7.90 -5.01 -3.84
N TYR A 20 6.84 -4.28 -3.45
CA TYR A 20 5.76 -4.79 -2.58
C TYR A 20 4.90 -5.87 -3.24
N LYS A 21 4.95 -6.01 -4.57
CA LYS A 21 4.29 -7.11 -5.28
C LYS A 21 4.93 -8.47 -4.96
N GLU A 22 6.23 -8.48 -4.66
CA GLU A 22 6.97 -9.69 -4.32
C GLU A 22 7.04 -9.94 -2.80
N MET A 23 6.43 -9.05 -2.00
CA MET A 23 6.33 -9.20 -0.56
C MET A 23 5.47 -10.41 -0.19
N GLU A 24 5.93 -11.16 0.81
CA GLU A 24 5.11 -12.21 1.44
C GLU A 24 4.09 -11.53 2.35
N TRP A 25 2.92 -11.22 1.80
CA TRP A 25 1.80 -10.64 2.54
C TRP A 25 1.15 -11.65 3.48
N TYR A 26 0.34 -11.16 4.42
CA TYR A 26 -0.48 -11.99 5.31
C TYR A 26 -1.44 -12.90 4.54
N ASP A 27 -1.82 -14.00 5.18
CA ASP A 27 -2.81 -14.94 4.64
C ASP A 27 -4.15 -14.23 4.37
N GLY A 28 -4.59 -14.25 3.12
CA GLY A 28 -5.84 -13.61 2.69
C GLY A 28 -5.68 -12.17 2.22
N PHE A 29 -4.45 -11.69 1.99
CA PHE A 29 -4.20 -10.43 1.29
C PHE A 29 -4.90 -10.36 -0.06
N GLU A 30 -5.61 -9.26 -0.29
CA GLU A 30 -6.28 -8.95 -1.55
C GLU A 30 -5.65 -7.70 -2.19
N GLU A 31 -5.01 -7.87 -3.35
CA GLU A 31 -4.35 -6.80 -4.10
C GLU A 31 -5.30 -5.62 -4.39
N GLU A 32 -6.56 -5.89 -4.75
CA GLU A 32 -7.55 -4.87 -5.05
C GLU A 32 -7.85 -3.97 -3.83
N GLN A 33 -7.92 -4.55 -2.63
CA GLN A 33 -8.12 -3.79 -1.40
C GLN A 33 -6.94 -2.87 -1.11
N PHE A 34 -5.72 -3.35 -1.37
CA PHE A 34 -4.53 -2.53 -1.19
C PHE A 34 -4.48 -1.38 -2.19
N ILE A 35 -4.74 -1.64 -3.48
CA ILE A 35 -4.76 -0.59 -4.52
C ILE A 35 -5.86 0.44 -4.22
N GLU A 36 -7.04 0.02 -3.78
CA GLU A 36 -8.11 0.92 -3.37
C GLU A 36 -7.70 1.77 -2.17
N PHE A 37 -7.09 1.16 -1.15
CA PHE A 37 -6.56 1.87 0.01
C PHE A 37 -5.49 2.89 -0.39
N ALA A 38 -4.56 2.49 -1.26
CA ALA A 38 -3.47 3.33 -1.73
C ALA A 38 -3.99 4.53 -2.53
N TYR A 39 -4.96 4.31 -3.42
CA TYR A 39 -5.64 5.38 -4.13
C TYR A 39 -6.40 6.32 -3.18
N ALA A 40 -7.14 5.78 -2.21
CA ALA A 40 -7.96 6.58 -1.30
C ALA A 40 -7.15 7.38 -0.28
N ASN A 41 -5.99 6.88 0.15
CA ASN A 41 -5.22 7.47 1.24
C ASN A 41 -3.81 7.93 0.83
N GLY A 42 -3.39 7.70 -0.41
CA GLY A 42 -2.06 8.05 -0.89
C GLY A 42 -1.68 9.52 -0.67
N GLU A 43 -2.63 10.45 -0.76
CA GLU A 43 -2.35 11.87 -0.51
C GLU A 43 -2.01 12.22 0.96
N HIS A 44 -2.26 11.30 1.89
CA HIS A 44 -2.06 11.50 3.33
C HIS A 44 -0.74 10.96 3.85
N TYR A 45 0.02 10.25 3.02
CA TYR A 45 1.28 9.62 3.39
C TYR A 45 2.45 10.27 2.63
N ASP A 46 3.59 10.43 3.31
CA ASP A 46 4.77 11.09 2.74
C ASP A 46 5.62 10.13 1.89
N GLY A 47 5.30 8.84 1.88
CA GLY A 47 6.01 7.83 1.10
C GLY A 47 5.35 6.45 1.16
N GLU A 48 5.83 5.59 0.27
CA GLU A 48 5.34 4.23 0.03
C GLU A 48 5.37 3.37 1.30
N ASP A 49 6.50 3.36 2.03
CA ASP A 49 6.66 2.60 3.28
C ASP A 49 5.61 2.99 4.34
N SER A 50 5.34 4.29 4.50
CA SER A 50 4.35 4.77 5.47
C SER A 50 2.91 4.40 5.09
N LEU A 51 2.64 4.29 3.79
CA LEU A 51 1.35 3.85 3.25
C LEU A 51 1.17 2.35 3.45
N ILE A 52 2.20 1.54 3.20
CA ILE A 52 2.18 0.09 3.43
C ILE A 52 1.99 -0.21 4.93
N ALA A 53 2.75 0.47 5.78
CA ALA A 53 2.62 0.31 7.23
C ALA A 53 1.25 0.73 7.77
N ALA A 54 0.59 1.69 7.12
CA ALA A 54 -0.77 2.08 7.48
C ALA A 54 -1.80 1.02 7.04
N PHE A 55 -1.65 0.50 5.82
CA PHE A 55 -2.50 -0.58 5.32
C PHE A 55 -2.41 -1.82 6.21
N LEU A 56 -1.21 -2.29 6.54
CA LEU A 56 -0.99 -3.43 7.43
C LEU A 56 -1.71 -3.25 8.78
N ARG A 57 -1.59 -2.06 9.40
CA ARG A 57 -2.31 -1.76 10.65
C ARG A 57 -3.82 -1.78 10.49
N GLU A 58 -4.36 -1.34 9.36
CA GLU A 58 -5.80 -1.39 9.08
C GLU A 58 -6.32 -2.83 8.97
N GLN A 59 -5.49 -3.73 8.48
CA GLN A 59 -5.77 -5.17 8.37
C GLN A 59 -5.55 -5.92 9.69
N GLY A 60 -5.00 -5.24 10.71
CA GLY A 60 -4.70 -5.82 12.02
C GLY A 60 -3.31 -6.47 12.11
N GLU A 61 -2.48 -6.28 11.10
CA GLU A 61 -1.10 -6.78 11.02
C GLU A 61 -0.12 -5.78 11.67
N GLU A 62 1.02 -6.30 12.14
CA GLU A 62 2.11 -5.47 12.70
C GLU A 62 3.14 -5.16 11.61
N PRO A 63 3.34 -3.88 11.20
CA PRO A 63 4.26 -3.54 10.10
C PRO A 63 5.72 -3.94 10.36
N GLU A 64 6.12 -4.05 11.62
CA GLU A 64 7.46 -4.47 12.02
C GLU A 64 7.77 -5.90 11.55
N ASP A 65 6.77 -6.77 11.43
CA ASP A 65 6.92 -8.13 10.91
C ASP A 65 7.26 -8.15 9.40
N TYR A 66 6.98 -7.05 8.69
CA TYR A 66 7.18 -6.87 7.26
C TYR A 66 8.34 -5.90 6.94
N GLY A 67 8.99 -5.34 7.97
CA GLY A 67 10.16 -4.47 7.84
C GLY A 67 9.89 -2.97 7.77
N PHE A 68 8.73 -2.50 8.25
CA PHE A 68 8.32 -1.08 8.24
C PHE A 68 8.18 -0.46 9.64
#